data_AF-A0A350F220-F1
#
_entry.id   AF-A0A350F220-F1
#
_cell.length_a   1.000
_cell.length_b   1.000
_cell.length_c   1.000
_cell.angle_alpha   90.00
_cell.angle_beta   90.00
_cell.angle_gamma   90.00
#
_symmetry.space_group_name_H-M   'P 1'
#
loop_
_entity.id
_entity.type
_entity.pdbx_description
1 polymer ?
#
loop_
_entity_poly.entity_id
_entity_poly.type
_entity_poly.pdbx_seq_one_letter_code
_entity_poly.pdbx_strand_id
1 'polypeptide(L)'
;ARVIDTAFGGRMGRWSMRRSSFREDGQPHQLIVITDLSRALREEERQAWKRLIRVMGHELNNSLAPIRSISSSLDNLLTREPRPDDWEADLHSGLGIIQSRAESLSRFMEAYSRL
;
A
#
# COMPACT_ATOMS: atom_id res chain seq x y z
N ALA A 1 -8.30 -27.60 13.05
CA ALA A 1 -7.96 -26.58 14.05
C ALA A 1 -9.11 -25.59 14.11
N ARG A 2 -9.55 -25.16 15.30
CA ARG A 2 -10.59 -24.14 15.43
C ARG A 2 -9.93 -22.80 15.73
N VAL A 3 -10.30 -21.76 14.98
CA VAL A 3 -9.91 -20.39 15.30
C VAL A 3 -10.98 -19.79 16.22
N ILE A 4 -10.55 -19.11 17.28
CA ILE A 4 -11.43 -18.55 18.30
C ILE A 4 -10.95 -17.14 18.64
N ASP A 5 -11.84 -16.16 18.57
CA ASP A 5 -11.59 -14.79 19.03
C ASP A 5 -12.08 -14.69 20.48
N THR A 6 -11.14 -14.69 21.44
CA THR A 6 -11.47 -14.71 22.88
C THR A 6 -10.32 -14.21 23.74
N ALA A 7 -10.60 -13.97 25.02
CA ALA A 7 -9.57 -13.74 26.03
C ALA A 7 -8.95 -15.07 26.48
N PHE A 8 -7.62 -15.18 26.39
CA PHE A 8 -6.87 -16.33 26.89
C PHE A 8 -5.60 -15.84 27.60
N GLY A 9 -5.33 -16.32 28.82
CA GLY A 9 -4.20 -15.85 29.62
C GLY A 9 -4.21 -14.34 29.94
N GLY A 10 -5.41 -13.74 30.08
CA GLY A 10 -5.57 -12.31 30.36
C GLY A 10 -5.40 -11.38 29.16
N ARG A 11 -5.20 -11.90 27.93
CA ARG A 11 -5.09 -11.11 26.71
C ARG A 11 -6.19 -11.47 25.73
N MET A 12 -6.86 -10.46 25.18
CA MET A 12 -7.77 -10.62 24.06
C MET A 12 -6.97 -10.89 22.79
N GLY A 13 -7.39 -11.87 21.99
CA GLY A 13 -6.66 -12.22 20.77
C GLY A 13 -7.39 -13.27 19.92
N ARG A 14 -6.81 -13.53 18.76
CA ARG A 14 -7.24 -14.61 17.86
C ARG A 14 -6.36 -15.83 18.12
N TRP A 15 -6.97 -16.95 18.48
CA TRP A 15 -6.27 -18.16 18.91
C TRP A 15 -6.60 -19.35 18.02
N SER A 16 -5.58 -20.13 17.67
CA SER A 16 -5.74 -21.45 17.06
C SER A 16 -5.77 -22.50 18.17
N MET A 17 -6.84 -23.30 18.23
CA MET A 17 -6.95 -24.46 19.10
C MET A 17 -6.94 -25.74 18.28
N ARG A 18 -6.03 -26.67 18.61
CA ARG A 18 -5.99 -28.03 18.08
C ARG A 18 -6.13 -29.01 19.22
N ARG A 19 -6.90 -30.07 19.00
CA ARG A 19 -7.03 -31.19 19.91
C ARG A 19 -6.57 -32.45 19.18
N SER A 20 -5.73 -33.25 19.83
CA SER A 20 -5.34 -34.58 19.39
C SER A 20 -5.39 -35.54 20.57
N SER A 21 -5.56 -36.83 20.30
CA SER A 21 -5.42 -37.87 21.30
C SER A 21 -4.06 -38.54 21.18
N PHE A 22 -3.49 -38.97 22.28
CA PHE A 22 -2.28 -39.79 22.30
C PHE A 22 -2.38 -40.82 23.43
N ARG A 23 -1.45 -41.76 23.49
CA ARG A 23 -1.33 -42.69 24.62
C ARG A 23 0.00 -42.47 25.30
N GLU A 24 -0.03 -42.46 26.63
CA GLU A 24 1.14 -42.42 27.51
C GLU A 24 0.94 -43.57 28.50
N ASP A 25 1.91 -44.47 28.61
CA ASP A 25 1.81 -45.70 29.41
C ASP A 25 0.53 -46.53 29.17
N GLY A 26 0.07 -46.57 27.91
CA GLY A 26 -1.14 -47.29 27.50
C GLY A 26 -2.46 -46.58 27.86
N GLN A 27 -2.41 -45.56 28.70
CA GLN A 27 -3.55 -44.72 29.06
C GLN A 27 -3.87 -43.73 27.93
N PRO A 28 -5.16 -43.50 27.59
CA PRO A 28 -5.53 -42.49 26.60
C PRO A 28 -5.49 -41.08 27.20
N HIS A 29 -4.79 -40.17 26.52
CA HIS A 29 -4.69 -38.75 26.88
C HIS A 29 -5.20 -37.86 25.74
N GLN A 30 -5.55 -36.62 26.09
CA GLN A 30 -5.85 -35.58 25.12
C GLN A 30 -4.80 -34.46 25.23
N LEU A 31 -4.21 -34.12 24.08
CA LEU A 31 -3.35 -32.97 23.91
C LEU A 31 -4.17 -31.82 23.31
N ILE A 32 -4.19 -30.69 24.01
CA ILE A 32 -4.78 -29.45 23.50
C ILE A 32 -3.63 -28.46 23.28
N VAL A 33 -3.48 -28.01 22.04
CA VAL A 33 -2.49 -27.00 21.65
C VAL A 33 -3.22 -25.69 21.34
N ILE A 34 -2.80 -24.62 22.00
CA ILE A 34 -3.35 -23.28 21.84
C ILE A 34 -2.22 -22.36 21.34
N THR A 35 -2.44 -21.63 20.25
CA THR A 35 -1.44 -20.76 19.62
C THR A 35 -2.02 -19.37 19.38
N ASP A 36 -1.30 -18.32 19.79
CA ASP A 36 -1.66 -16.92 19.51
C ASP A 36 -1.39 -16.60 18.03
N LEU A 37 -2.46 -16.37 17.26
CA LEU A 37 -2.36 -15.98 15.85
C LEU A 37 -2.22 -14.46 15.70
N SER A 38 -2.54 -13.69 16.75
CA SER A 38 -2.56 -12.23 16.71
C SER A 38 -1.18 -11.64 16.46
N ARG A 39 -0.10 -12.30 16.88
CA ARG A 39 1.26 -11.79 16.70
C ARG A 39 1.78 -12.00 15.28
N ALA A 40 1.48 -13.15 14.68
CA ALA A 40 1.83 -13.45 13.29
C ALA A 40 1.02 -12.58 12.31
N LEU A 41 -0.30 -12.48 12.52
CA LEU A 41 -1.18 -11.63 11.72
C LEU A 41 -0.76 -10.16 11.78
N ARG A 42 -0.43 -9.62 12.96
CA ARG A 42 0.04 -8.24 13.11
C ARG A 42 1.30 -7.95 12.30
N GLU A 43 2.24 -8.89 12.25
CA GLU A 43 3.47 -8.70 11.48
C GLU A 43 3.17 -8.76 9.97
N GLU A 44 2.33 -9.69 9.51
CA GLU A 44 1.89 -9.75 8.11
C GLU A 44 1.14 -8.48 7.68
N GLU A 45 0.19 -8.01 8.49
CA GLU A 45 -0.54 -6.75 8.28
C GLU A 45 0.40 -5.56 8.26
N ARG A 46 1.36 -5.48 9.20
CA ARG A 46 2.37 -4.41 9.22
C ARG A 46 3.24 -4.42 7.98
N GLN A 47 3.62 -5.60 7.49
CA GLN A 47 4.40 -5.73 6.27
C GLN A 47 3.58 -5.36 5.03
N ALA A 48 2.31 -5.78 4.97
CA ALA A 48 1.38 -5.36 3.93
C ALA A 48 1.22 -3.84 3.92
N TRP A 49 0.98 -3.23 5.09
CA TRP A 49 0.87 -1.78 5.25
C TRP A 49 2.13 -1.03 4.80
N LYS A 50 3.33 -1.50 5.18
CA LYS A 50 4.60 -0.91 4.72
C LYS A 50 4.76 -1.00 3.19
N ARG A 51 4.36 -2.12 2.58
CA ARG A 51 4.38 -2.26 1.11
C ARG A 51 3.41 -1.28 0.46
N LEU A 52 2.21 -1.12 1.00
CA LEU A 52 1.22 -0.17 0.51
C LEU A 52 1.74 1.28 0.54
N ILE A 53 2.29 1.72 1.68
CA ILE A 53 2.91 3.05 1.79
C ILE A 53 4.00 3.24 0.74
N ARG A 54 4.82 2.22 0.52
CA ARG A 54 5.91 2.30 -0.47
C ARG A 54 5.38 2.47 -1.89
N VAL A 55 4.39 1.68 -2.29
CA VAL A 55 3.77 1.77 -3.62
C VAL A 55 3.10 3.14 -3.80
N MET A 56 2.36 3.62 -2.80
CA MET A 56 1.78 4.97 -2.84
C MET A 56 2.84 6.06 -3.01
N GLY A 57 3.93 5.98 -2.24
CA GLY A 57 5.03 6.93 -2.35
C GLY A 57 5.71 6.90 -3.72
N HIS A 58 5.87 5.72 -4.31
CA HIS A 58 6.37 5.59 -5.69
C HIS A 58 5.42 6.22 -6.70
N GLU A 59 4.12 5.96 -6.60
CA GLU A 59 3.14 6.48 -7.57
C GLU A 59 2.97 7.99 -7.48
N LEU A 60 3.00 8.54 -6.27
CA LEU A 60 3.03 9.98 -6.03
C LEU A 60 4.26 10.60 -6.69
N ASN A 61 5.46 10.08 -6.44
CA ASN A 61 6.68 10.62 -7.03
C ASN A 61 6.71 10.45 -8.55
N ASN A 62 6.22 9.34 -9.09
CA ASN A 62 6.14 9.08 -10.52
C ASN A 62 5.22 10.07 -11.24
N SER A 63 4.20 10.59 -10.54
CA SER A 63 3.29 11.60 -11.10
C SER A 63 3.82 13.01 -10.90
N LEU A 64 4.33 13.33 -9.71
CA LEU A 64 4.75 14.69 -9.34
C LEU A 64 6.08 15.11 -9.96
N ALA A 65 7.05 14.20 -10.12
CA ALA A 65 8.34 14.56 -10.68
C ALA A 65 8.22 15.06 -12.15
N PRO A 66 7.51 14.38 -13.05
CA PRO A 66 7.26 14.91 -14.40
C PRO A 66 6.43 16.19 -14.41
N ILE A 67 5.42 16.32 -13.55
CA ILE A 67 4.63 17.55 -13.45
C ILE A 67 5.55 18.72 -13.11
N ARG A 68 6.44 18.55 -12.12
CA ARG A 68 7.37 19.60 -11.70
C ARG A 68 8.37 19.93 -12.80
N SER A 69 8.99 18.94 -13.44
CA SER A 69 9.99 19.19 -14.47
C SER A 69 9.38 19.87 -15.69
N ILE A 70 8.21 19.43 -16.15
CA ILE A 70 7.51 20.03 -17.30
C ILE A 70 7.05 21.44 -16.96
N SER A 71 6.48 21.66 -15.77
CA SER A 71 6.10 23.01 -15.33
C SER A 71 7.29 23.97 -15.34
N SER A 72 8.46 23.52 -14.88
CA SER A 72 9.69 24.31 -14.94
C SER A 72 10.17 24.56 -16.38
N SER A 73 10.05 23.57 -17.26
CA SER A 73 10.38 23.74 -18.69
C SER A 73 9.45 24.74 -19.38
N LEU A 74 8.15 24.71 -19.06
CA LEU A 74 7.17 25.65 -19.60
C LEU A 74 7.41 27.07 -19.10
N ASP A 75 7.78 27.24 -17.82
CA ASP A 75 8.18 28.55 -17.27
C ASP A 75 9.42 29.11 -17.98
N ASN A 76 10.44 28.28 -18.21
CA ASN A 76 11.63 28.65 -18.98
C ASN A 76 11.30 29.00 -20.44
N LEU A 77 10.34 28.30 -21.06
CA LEU A 77 9.89 28.58 -22.42
C LEU A 77 9.21 29.95 -22.51
N LEU A 78 8.35 30.28 -21.53
CA LEU A 78 7.61 31.53 -21.50
C LEU A 78 8.50 32.75 -21.20
N THR A 79 9.57 32.58 -20.42
CA THR A 79 10.53 33.63 -20.05
C THR A 79 11.64 33.86 -21.07
N ARG A 80 11.78 32.99 -22.09
CA ARG A 80 12.79 33.12 -23.14
C ARG A 80 12.44 34.20 -24.16
N GLU A 81 13.42 35.05 -24.49
CA GLU A 81 13.30 36.05 -25.56
C GLU A 81 14.51 36.01 -26.52
N PRO A 82 14.30 35.87 -27.85
CA PRO A 82 13.03 35.60 -28.51
C PRO A 82 12.53 34.17 -28.20
N ARG A 83 11.20 33.99 -28.18
CA ARG A 83 10.59 32.67 -28.06
C ARG A 83 10.81 31.87 -29.35
N PRO A 84 10.97 30.54 -29.28
CA PRO A 84 10.98 29.66 -30.46
C PRO A 84 9.68 29.80 -31.25
N ASP A 85 9.69 29.55 -32.57
CA ASP A 85 8.49 29.69 -33.41
C ASP A 85 7.36 28.70 -33.04
N ASP A 86 7.71 27.57 -32.44
CA ASP A 86 6.82 26.47 -32.04
C ASP A 86 6.41 26.50 -30.55
N TRP A 87 6.73 27.58 -29.83
CA TRP A 87 6.50 27.68 -28.38
C TRP A 87 5.05 27.41 -27.94
N GLU A 88 4.07 27.79 -28.76
CA GLU A 88 2.65 27.57 -28.45
C GLU A 88 2.28 26.07 -28.50
N ALA A 89 2.83 25.35 -29.48
CA ALA A 89 2.64 23.89 -29.60
C ALA A 89 3.30 23.15 -28.41
N ASP A 90 4.50 23.56 -28.03
CA ASP A 90 5.22 23.01 -26.88
C ASP A 90 4.49 23.30 -25.56
N LEU A 91 3.91 24.49 -25.41
CA LEU A 91 3.07 24.85 -24.26
C LEU A 91 1.85 23.93 -24.15
N HIS A 92 1.11 23.78 -25.24
CA HIS A 92 -0.07 22.89 -25.28
C HIS A 92 0.30 21.44 -24.98
N SER A 93 1.38 20.94 -25.56
CA SER A 93 1.88 19.58 -25.33
C SER A 93 2.26 19.36 -23.86
N GLY A 94 3.04 20.29 -23.28
CA GLY A 94 3.46 20.21 -21.88
C GLY A 94 2.28 20.25 -20.90
N LEU A 95 1.31 21.15 -21.13
CA LEU A 95 0.09 21.22 -20.33
C LEU A 95 -0.74 19.93 -20.41
N GLY A 96 -0.85 19.34 -21.61
CA GLY A 96 -1.52 18.05 -21.81
C GLY A 96 -0.87 16.91 -21.02
N ILE A 97 0.47 16.87 -20.96
CA ILE A 97 1.18 15.87 -20.15
C ILE A 97 0.92 16.09 -18.66
N ILE A 98 0.98 17.34 -18.18
CA ILE A 98 0.69 17.68 -16.77
C ILE A 98 -0.73 17.21 -16.40
N GLN A 99 -1.73 17.52 -17.23
CA GLN A 99 -3.11 17.12 -17.01
C GLN A 99 -3.25 15.59 -16.92
N SER A 100 -2.69 14.86 -17.89
CA SER A 100 -2.75 13.39 -17.92
C SER A 100 -2.14 12.74 -16.66
N ARG A 101 -1.02 13.30 -16.16
CA ARG A 101 -0.40 12.83 -14.91
C ARG A 101 -1.26 13.12 -13.68
N ALA A 102 -1.85 14.32 -13.59
CA ALA A 102 -2.72 14.70 -12.48
C ALA A 102 -4.01 13.86 -12.43
N GLU A 103 -4.61 13.57 -13.59
CA GLU A 103 -5.78 12.69 -13.68
C GLU A 103 -5.43 11.25 -13.29
N SER A 104 -4.30 10.73 -13.76
CA SER A 104 -3.87 9.37 -13.42
C SER A 104 -3.60 9.22 -11.93
N LEU A 105 -2.98 10.22 -11.29
CA LEU A 105 -2.79 10.24 -9.85
C LEU A 105 -4.13 10.30 -9.09
N SER A 106 -5.08 11.11 -9.57
CA SER A 106 -6.42 11.20 -8.96
C SER A 106 -7.15 9.86 -9.04
N ARG A 107 -7.14 9.20 -10.19
CA ARG A 107 -7.71 7.85 -10.37
C ARG A 107 -7.05 6.82 -9.45
N PHE A 108 -5.72 6.88 -9.29
CA PHE A 108 -4.99 6.02 -8.37
C PHE A 108 -5.41 6.24 -6.91
N MET A 109 -5.51 7.50 -6.46
CA MET A 109 -5.98 7.84 -5.12
C MET A 109 -7.42 7.39 -4.86
N GLU A 110 -8.32 7.59 -5.83
CA GLU A 110 -9.70 7.15 -5.72
C GLU A 110 -9.82 5.63 -5.59
N ALA A 111 -9.11 4.89 -6.44
CA ALA A 111 -9.09 3.42 -6.38
C ALA A 111 -8.60 2.93 -5.02
N TYR A 112 -7.65 3.64 -4.40
CA TYR A 112 -7.12 3.30 -3.09
C TYR A 112 -8.08 3.64 -1.94
N SER A 113 -8.81 4.76 -2.02
CA SER A 113 -9.78 5.17 -0.99
C SER A 113 -11.01 4.25 -0.85
N ARG A 114 -11.24 3.39 -1.85
CA ARG A 114 -12.36 2.43 -1.89
C ARG A 114 -11.99 1.02 -1.40
N LEU A 115 -10.73 0.81 -1.01
CA LEU A 115 -10.20 -0.43 -0.39
C LEU A 115 -10.28 -0.36 1.13
#